data_AF-A0A357V5B7-F1
#
_entry.id   AF-A0A357V5B7-F1
#
_cell.length_a   1.000
_cell.length_b   1.000
_cell.length_c   1.000
_cell.angle_alpha   90.00
_cell.angle_beta   90.00
_cell.angle_gamma   90.00
#
_symmetry.space_group_name_H-M   'P 1'
#
loop_
_entity.id
_entity.type
_entity.pdbx_description
1 polymer ?
#
loop_
_entity_poly.entity_id
_entity_poly.type
_entity_poly.pdbx_seq_one_letter_code
_entity_poly.pdbx_strand_id
1 'polypeptide(L)' 'MFRLLSSIVGLIVIGAVVGGAGLLYVLYIYGQDLPDYRQLANYEPPVMTRVHAGDGRLLAEFARQKRV' A
#
# COMPACT_ATOMS: atom_id res chain seq x y z
N MET A 1 -11.26 48.17 7.31
CA MET A 1 -10.36 47.10 7.81
C MET A 1 -11.11 45.82 8.14
N PHE A 2 -12.09 45.83 9.06
CA PHE A 2 -12.80 44.63 9.52
C PHE A 2 -13.47 43.79 8.42
N ARG A 3 -14.05 44.41 7.39
CA ARG A 3 -14.69 43.70 6.26
C ARG A 3 -13.70 42.86 5.43
N LEU A 4 -12.45 43.32 5.34
CA LEU A 4 -11.40 42.63 4.58
C LEU A 4 -10.87 41.44 5.38
N LEU A 5 -10.69 41.62 6.69
CA LEU A 5 -10.28 40.57 7.61
C LEU A 5 -11.33 39.44 7.68
N SER A 6 -12.62 39.78 7.79
CA SER A 6 -13.71 38.78 7.81
C SER A 6 -13.77 37.99 6.50
N SER A 7 -13.58 38.66 5.35
CA SER A 7 -13.58 37.98 4.05
C SER A 7 -12.40 37.02 3.90
N ILE A 8 -11.20 37.40 4.35
CA ILE A 8 -10.02 36.52 4.30
C ILE A 8 -10.22 35.30 5.20
N VAL A 9 -10.70 35.50 6.43
CA VAL A 9 -10.99 34.40 7.35
C VAL A 9 -12.05 33.46 6.77
N GLY A 10 -13.12 34.00 6.19
CA GLY A 10 -14.14 33.19 5.51
C GLY A 10 -13.57 32.36 4.36
N LEU A 11 -12.69 32.95 3.54
CA LEU A 11 -12.05 32.26 2.42
C LEU A 11 -11.13 31.12 2.89
N ILE A 12 -10.38 31.34 3.96
CA ILE A 12 -9.54 30.31 4.59
C ILE A 12 -10.40 29.16 5.11
N VAL A 13 -11.50 29.45 5.81
CA VAL A 13 -12.40 28.42 6.35
C VAL A 13 -13.01 27.59 5.22
N ILE A 14 -13.51 28.25 4.17
CA ILE A 14 -14.07 27.54 3.00
C ILE A 14 -12.99 26.68 2.33
N GLY A 15 -11.79 27.22 2.14
CA GLY A 15 -10.66 26.48 1.58
C GLY A 15 -10.28 25.25 2.41
N ALA A 16 -10.28 25.39 3.74
CA ALA A 16 -9.99 24.27 4.65
C ALA A 16 -11.07 23.18 4.60
N VAL A 17 -12.35 23.55 4.52
CA VAL A 17 -13.46 22.60 4.41
C VAL A 17 -13.39 21.85 3.08
N VAL A 18 -13.24 22.57 1.97
CA VAL A 18 -13.16 21.96 0.63
C VAL A 18 -11.90 21.09 0.51
N GLY A 19 -10.75 21.59 0.99
CA GLY A 19 -9.50 20.83 0.99
C GLY A 19 -9.56 19.58 1.85
N GLY A 20 -10.12 19.68 3.06
CA GLY A 20 -10.29 18.55 3.97
C GLY A 20 -11.25 17.49 3.40
N ALA A 21 -12.39 17.92 2.86
CA ALA A 21 -13.33 17.02 2.19
C ALA A 21 -12.71 16.33 0.98
N GLY A 22 -11.93 17.06 0.17
CA GLY A 22 -11.19 16.52 -0.97
C GLY A 22 -10.17 15.46 -0.55
N LEU A 23 -9.39 15.73 0.51
CA LEU A 23 -8.42 14.77 1.04
C LEU A 23 -9.10 13.48 1.53
N LEU A 24 -10.18 13.61 2.30
CA LEU A 24 -10.96 12.46 2.77
C LEU A 24 -11.53 11.65 1.61
N TYR A 25 -12.04 12.33 0.57
CA TYR A 25 -12.59 11.68 -0.62
C TYR A 25 -11.53 10.88 -1.39
N VAL A 26 -10.33 11.45 -1.56
CA VAL A 26 -9.19 10.76 -2.19
C VAL A 26 -8.81 9.54 -1.35
N LEU A 27 -8.62 9.69 -0.04
CA LEU A 27 -8.28 8.56 0.83
C LEU A 27 -9.36 7.48 0.83
N TYR A 28 -10.64 7.85 0.72
CA TYR A 28 -11.75 6.91 0.63
C TYR A 28 -11.72 6.13 -0.68
N ILE A 29 -11.63 6.79 -1.84
CA ILE A 29 -11.59 6.10 -3.14
C ILE A 29 -10.40 5.17 -3.22
N TYR A 30 -9.20 5.70 -2.96
CA TYR A 30 -7.98 4.91 -3.14
C TYR A 30 -7.81 3.88 -2.03
N GLY A 31 -8.32 4.12 -0.82
CA GLY A 31 -8.22 3.19 0.30
C GLY A 31 -9.16 1.98 0.19
N GLN A 32 -10.27 2.07 -0.57
CA GLN A 32 -11.23 0.96 -0.70
C GLN A 32 -10.70 -0.25 -1.46
N ASP A 33 -9.83 -0.02 -2.44
CA ASP A 33 -9.25 -1.08 -3.26
C ASP A 33 -7.95 -1.64 -2.67
N LEU A 34 -7.49 -1.12 -1.52
CA LEU A 34 -6.27 -1.62 -0.89
C LEU A 34 -6.55 -2.94 -0.16
N PRO A 35 -5.93 -4.06 -0.57
CA PRO A 35 -6.05 -5.32 0.13
C PRO A 35 -5.48 -5.20 1.54
N ASP A 36 -6.07 -5.96 2.46
CA ASP A 36 -5.66 -5.95 3.86
C ASP A 36 -4.17 -6.33 4.00
N TYR A 37 -3.41 -5.45 4.66
CA TYR A 37 -1.96 -5.61 4.89
C TYR A 37 -1.62 -6.90 5.65
N ARG A 38 -2.61 -7.51 6.32
CA ARG A 38 -2.47 -8.79 7.04
C ARG A 38 -2.14 -9.99 6.14
N GLN A 39 -2.22 -9.86 4.81
CA GLN A 39 -1.77 -10.91 3.89
C GLN A 39 -0.26 -11.18 4.00
N LEU A 40 0.56 -10.18 4.34
CA LEU A 40 2.00 -10.40 4.56
C LEU A 40 2.30 -11.02 5.92
N ALA A 41 1.44 -10.81 6.92
CA ALA A 41 1.67 -11.31 8.28
C ALA A 41 1.64 -12.85 8.36
N ASN A 42 0.83 -13.48 7.51
CA ASN A 42 0.71 -14.94 7.42
C ASN A 42 1.26 -15.48 6.08
N TYR A 43 2.11 -14.72 5.39
CA TYR A 43 2.69 -15.17 4.13
C TYR A 43 3.75 -16.24 4.38
N GLU A 44 3.39 -17.49 4.10
CA GLU A 44 4.32 -18.62 4.16
C GLU A 44 4.88 -18.87 2.76
N PRO A 45 6.17 -18.57 2.51
CA PRO A 45 6.73 -18.66 1.18
C PRO A 45 6.80 -20.11 0.70
N PRO A 46 6.50 -20.38 -0.58
CA PRO A 46 6.60 -21.72 -1.13
C PRO A 46 8.04 -22.22 -1.07
N VAL A 47 8.23 -23.43 -0.56
CA VAL A 47 9.54 -24.10 -0.54
C VAL A 47 9.95 -24.53 -1.95
N MET A 48 11.24 -24.44 -2.22
CA MET A 48 11.86 -24.89 -3.47
C MET A 48 11.96 -26.42 -3.52
N THR A 49 11.75 -26.98 -4.71
CA THR A 49 11.97 -28.42 -4.96
C THR A 49 13.40 -28.64 -5.39
N ARG A 50 14.10 -29.56 -4.73
CA ARG A 50 15.51 -29.85 -5.01
C ARG A 50 15.68 -31.31 -5.44
N VAL A 51 16.29 -31.53 -6.60
CA VAL A 51 16.52 -32.85 -7.19
C VAL A 51 17.98 -33.24 -7.00
N HIS A 52 18.21 -34.38 -6.36
CA HIS A 52 19.54 -34.93 -6.09
C HIS A 52 19.79 -36.21 -6.90
N ALA A 53 21.04 -36.45 -7.25
CA ALA A 53 21.52 -37.72 -7.80
C ALA A 53 21.63 -38.78 -6.70
N GLY A 54 21.76 -40.06 -7.08
CA GLY A 54 21.90 -41.18 -6.13
C GLY A 54 23.17 -41.11 -5.25
N ASP A 55 24.13 -40.27 -5.62
CA ASP A 55 25.35 -39.94 -4.87
C ASP A 55 25.19 -38.67 -4.00
N GLY A 56 23.99 -38.08 -3.95
CA GLY A 56 23.67 -36.88 -3.17
C GLY A 56 23.96 -35.56 -3.86
N ARG A 57 24.58 -35.54 -5.05
CA ARG A 57 24.91 -34.29 -5.75
C ARG A 57 23.64 -33.59 -6.24
N LEU A 58 23.63 -32.25 -6.16
CA LEU A 58 22.52 -31.43 -6.63
C LEU A 58 22.45 -31.45 -8.16
N LEU A 59 21.33 -31.88 -8.72
CA LEU A 59 21.08 -31.91 -10.16
C LEU A 59 20.30 -30.67 -10.63
N ALA A 60 19.23 -30.31 -9.93
CA ALA A 60 18.37 -29.20 -10.30
C ALA A 60 17.59 -28.65 -9.09
N GLU A 61 17.23 -27.38 -9.16
CA GLU A 61 16.39 -26.70 -8.19
C GLU A 61 15.26 -25.96 -8.92
N PHE A 62 14.02 -26.20 -8.50
CA PHE A 62 12.82 -25.59 -9.07
C PHE A 62 12.15 -24.72 -8.01
N ALA A 63 12.06 -23.43 -8.28
CA ALA A 63 11.37 -22.47 -7.43
C ALA A 63 10.41 -21.62 -8.27
N ARG A 64 9.19 -21.41 -7.75
CA ARG A 64 8.19 -20.53 -8.39
C ARG A 64 8.57 -19.04 -8.23
N GLN A 65 9.31 -18.71 -7.17
CA GLN A 65 9.91 -17.39 -6.95
C GLN A 65 11.41 -17.56 -6.73
N LYS A 66 12.23 -16.94 -7.57
CA LYS A 66 13.68 -16.88 -7.39
C LYS A 66 14.00 -15.92 -6.25
N ARG A 67 14.62 -16.40 -5.18
CA ARG A 67 15.29 -15.53 -4.20
C ARG A 67 16.76 -15.39 -4.61
N VAL A 68 17.27 -14.16 -4.56
CA VAL A 68 18.64 -13.78 -4.98
C VAL A 68 19.64 -14.12 -3.88
#